data_AF-A0A2V7ZLZ8-F1
#
_entry.id   AF-A0A2V7ZLZ8-F1
#
_cell.length_a   1.000
_cell.length_b   1.000
_cell.length_c   1.000
_cell.angle_alpha   90.00
_cell.angle_beta   90.00
_cell.angle_gamma   90.00
#
_symmetry.space_group_name_H-M   'P 1'
#
loop_
_entity.id
_entity.type
_entity.pdbx_description
1 polymer ?
#
loop_
_entity_poly.entity_id
_entity_poly.type
_entity_poly.pdbx_seq_one_letter_code
_entity_poly.pdbx_strand_id
1 'polypeptide(L)' 'MSTAVRVESRIDHVDVSDETITAYLVDGRVITIPLAWSWRLSDATPAQRANWRLIGDGHGVHWPDVDEDISADG' A
#
# COMPACT_ATOMS: atom_id res chain seq x y z
N MET A 1 -19.80 -27.21 -5.24
CA MET A 1 -18.54 -26.73 -4.63
C MET A 1 -18.37 -25.29 -5.07
N SER A 2 -18.36 -24.34 -4.14
CA SER A 2 -18.01 -22.96 -4.44
C SER A 2 -16.51 -22.83 -4.22
N THR A 3 -15.74 -22.80 -5.30
CA THR A 3 -14.33 -22.40 -5.22
C THR A 3 -14.34 -20.90 -4.98
N ALA A 4 -14.26 -20.49 -3.71
CA ALA A 4 -13.84 -19.14 -3.40
C ALA A 4 -12.42 -19.00 -3.96
N VAL A 5 -12.29 -18.28 -5.07
CA VAL A 5 -10.98 -17.86 -5.56
C VAL A 5 -10.40 -17.00 -4.43
N ARG A 6 -9.39 -17.49 -3.72
CA ARG A 6 -8.53 -16.64 -2.92
C ARG A 6 -7.75 -15.80 -3.91
N VAL A 7 -8.27 -14.61 -4.19
CA VAL A 7 -7.53 -13.61 -4.92
C VAL A 7 -6.48 -13.10 -3.93
N GLU A 8 -5.26 -13.60 -4.04
CA GLU A 8 -4.12 -13.01 -3.32
C GLU A 8 -3.98 -11.56 -3.80
N SER A 9 -4.13 -10.62 -2.86
CA SER A 9 -4.00 -9.21 -3.16
C SER A 9 -2.51 -8.93 -3.36
N ARG A 10 -2.11 -8.63 -4.60
CA ARG A 10 -0.75 -8.19 -4.92
C ARG A 10 -0.79 -6.74 -5.40
N ILE A 11 0.00 -5.91 -4.75
CA ILE A 11 0.17 -4.50 -5.07
C ILE A 11 1.11 -4.37 -6.27
N ASP A 12 0.66 -3.63 -7.27
CA ASP A 12 1.45 -3.20 -8.43
C ASP A 12 2.07 -1.82 -8.16
N HIS A 13 1.29 -0.89 -7.62
CA HIS A 13 1.70 0.49 -7.38
C HIS A 13 0.97 1.10 -6.18
N VAL A 14 1.60 2.09 -5.52
CA VAL A 14 0.94 2.95 -4.53
C VAL A 14 1.12 4.43 -4.86
N ASP A 15 0.02 5.16 -4.80
CA ASP A 15 -0.01 6.62 -4.78
C ASP A 15 -0.34 7.11 -3.36
N VAL A 16 0.42 8.08 -2.87
CA VAL A 16 0.20 8.67 -1.54
C VAL A 16 0.02 10.17 -1.69
N SER A 17 -1.19 10.63 -1.38
CA SER A 17 -1.53 12.06 -1.37
C SER A 17 -1.38 12.66 0.03
N ASP A 18 -1.84 13.89 0.22
CA ASP A 18 -1.93 14.50 1.55
C ASP A 18 -3.07 13.94 2.41
N GLU A 19 -4.00 13.18 1.81
CA GLU A 19 -5.20 12.69 2.49
C GLU A 19 -5.35 11.17 2.45
N THR A 20 -4.76 10.49 1.46
CA THR A 20 -5.01 9.08 1.19
C THR A 20 -3.76 8.29 0.81
N ILE A 21 -3.82 6.98 1.07
CA ILE A 21 -2.94 5.97 0.50
C ILE A 21 -3.79 5.14 -0.46
N THR A 22 -3.39 5.08 -1.73
CA THR A 22 -4.10 4.36 -2.78
C THR A 22 -3.23 3.24 -3.33
N ALA A 23 -3.64 2.00 -3.13
CA ALA A 23 -2.99 0.82 -3.69
C ALA A 23 -3.72 0.35 -4.96
N TYR A 24 -2.96 0.15 -6.02
CA TYR A 24 -3.39 -0.45 -7.27
C TYR A 24 -2.95 -1.91 -7.27
N LEU A 25 -3.91 -2.82 -7.38
CA LEU A 25 -3.65 -4.26 -7.37
C LEU A 25 -3.52 -4.80 -8.79
N VAL A 26 -2.71 -5.86 -8.95
CA VAL A 26 -2.44 -6.51 -10.25
C VAL A 26 -3.69 -7.07 -10.94
N ASP A 27 -4.76 -7.30 -10.18
CA ASP A 27 -6.05 -7.80 -10.68
C ASP A 27 -7.00 -6.68 -11.12
N GLY A 28 -6.54 -5.43 -11.11
CA GLY A 28 -7.29 -4.24 -11.52
C GLY A 28 -8.14 -3.63 -10.41
N ARG A 29 -8.15 -4.19 -9.19
CA ARG A 29 -8.77 -3.53 -8.04
C ARG A 29 -7.95 -2.32 -7.60
N VAL A 30 -8.64 -1.33 -7.06
CA VAL A 30 -8.05 -0.15 -6.42
C VAL A 30 -8.58 -0.05 -4.99
N ILE A 31 -7.69 0.08 -4.03
CA ILE A 31 -8.02 0.24 -2.62
C ILE A 31 -7.51 1.59 -2.16
N THR A 32 -8.37 2.41 -1.57
CA THR A 32 -8.01 3.72 -1.03
C THR A 32 -8.37 3.78 0.46
N ILE A 33 -7.40 4.15 1.27
CA ILE A 33 -7.56 4.36 2.72
C ILE A 33 -7.10 5.78 3.11
N PRO A 34 -7.60 6.34 4.22
CA PRO A 34 -7.08 7.61 4.74
C PRO A 34 -5.59 7.48 5.12
N LEU A 35 -4.77 8.45 4.74
CA LEU A 35 -3.37 8.55 5.14
C LEU A 35 -3.23 8.54 6.67
N ALA A 36 -4.17 9.19 7.36
CA ALA A 36 -4.26 9.27 8.81
C ALA A 36 -4.25 7.91 9.55
N TRP A 37 -4.50 6.80 8.84
CA TRP A 37 -4.43 5.46 9.43
C TRP A 37 -2.99 4.97 9.65
N SER A 38 -2.02 5.49 8.90
CA SER A 38 -0.60 5.32 9.20
C SER A 38 -0.07 6.61 9.83
N TRP A 39 0.17 6.56 11.14
CA TRP A 39 0.77 7.67 11.88
C TRP A 39 2.14 8.07 11.32
N ARG A 40 2.94 7.09 10.85
CA ARG A 40 4.27 7.35 10.26
C ARG A 40 4.17 8.04 8.92
N LEU A 41 3.31 7.57 8.02
CA LEU A 41 3.14 8.21 6.71
C LEU A 41 2.45 9.57 6.83
N SER A 42 1.60 9.76 7.83
CA SER A 42 1.00 11.06 8.14
C SER A 42 2.05 12.12 8.48
N ASP A 43 3.09 11.76 9.23
CA ASP A 43 4.19 12.68 9.61
C ASP A 43 5.31 12.76 8.54
N ALA A 44 5.31 11.83 7.59
CA ALA A 44 6.28 11.80 6.49
C ALA A 44 6.11 12.98 5.53
N THR A 45 7.23 13.48 5.00
CA THR A 45 7.21 14.47 3.91
C THR A 45 6.75 13.84 2.59
N PRO A 46 6.25 14.62 1.62
CA PRO A 46 5.87 14.09 0.31
C PRO A 46 6.99 13.31 -0.40
N ALA A 47 8.25 13.74 -0.23
CA ALA A 47 9.40 13.04 -0.80
C ALA A 47 9.61 11.66 -0.16
N GLN A 48 9.45 11.54 1.16
CA GLN A 48 9.54 10.27 1.87
C GLN A 48 8.37 9.35 1.50
N ARG A 49 7.15 9.88 1.39
CA ARG A 49 5.97 9.12 0.94
C ARG A 49 6.09 8.61 -0.50
N ALA A 50 6.78 9.35 -1.37
CA ALA A 50 7.05 8.92 -2.73
C ALA A 50 8.19 7.87 -2.82
N ASN A 51 9.02 7.75 -1.78
CA ASN A 51 10.11 6.77 -1.72
C ASN A 51 9.62 5.47 -1.08
N TRP A 52 9.07 4.58 -1.89
CA TRP A 52 8.62 3.26 -1.46
C TRP A 52 9.14 2.15 -2.36
N ARG A 53 9.08 0.92 -1.87
CA ARG A 53 9.37 -0.30 -2.64
C ARG A 53 8.37 -1.41 -2.33
N LEU A 54 8.05 -2.21 -3.33
CA LEU A 54 7.32 -3.46 -3.10
C LEU A 54 8.20 -4.44 -2.31
N ILE A 55 7.58 -5.17 -1.40
CA ILE A 55 8.19 -6.25 -0.64
C ILE A 55 7.35 -7.53 -0.77
N GLY A 56 8.00 -8.68 -0.58
CA GLY A 56 7.35 -9.98 -0.66
C GLY A 56 6.59 -10.16 -1.98
N ASP A 57 7.20 -9.87 -3.12
CA ASP A 57 6.57 -10.01 -4.45
C ASP A 57 5.21 -9.27 -4.61
N GLY A 58 5.05 -8.13 -3.94
CA GLY A 58 3.83 -7.31 -4.00
C GLY A 58 2.82 -7.60 -2.89
N HIS A 59 3.14 -8.46 -1.92
CA HIS A 59 2.31 -8.66 -0.73
C HIS A 59 2.35 -7.47 0.25
N GLY A 60 3.32 -6.56 0.10
CA GLY A 60 3.37 -5.33 0.87
C GLY A 60 4.23 -4.25 0.23
N VAL A 61 4.25 -3.10 0.89
CA VAL A 61 4.97 -1.89 0.48
C VAL A 61 5.74 -1.38 1.68
N HIS A 62 7.02 -1.08 1.46
CA HIS A 62 7.94 -0.57 2.47
C HIS A 62 8.37 0.84 2.13
N TRP A 63 8.27 1.75 3.11
CA TRP A 63 8.82 3.10 3.07
C TRP A 63 10.10 3.18 3.93
N PRO A 64 11.29 3.10 3.33
CA PRO A 64 12.56 3.02 4.06
C PRO A 64 12.90 4.28 4.87
N ASP A 65 12.45 5.46 4.42
CA ASP A 65 12.82 6.72 5.09
C ASP A 65 12.10 6.93 6.43
N VAL A 66 10.98 6.24 6.64
CA VAL A 66 10.18 6.33 7.87
C VAL A 66 9.96 4.99 8.54
N ASP A 67 10.56 3.91 8.01
CA ASP A 67 10.45 2.55 8.53
C ASP A 67 8.98 2.10 8.73
N GLU A 68 8.19 2.26 7.68
CA GLU A 68 6.78 1.85 7.65
C GLU A 68 6.55 0.76 6.60
N ASP A 69 5.78 -0.25 6.97
CA ASP A 69 5.30 -1.32 6.09
C ASP A 69 3.77 -1.36 6.06
N ILE A 70 3.18 -1.49 4.86
CA ILE A 70 1.74 -1.74 4.68
C ILE A 70 1.56 -3.01 3.85
N SER A 71 0.73 -3.93 4.33
CA SER A 71 0.40 -5.17 3.62
C SER A 71 -0.80 -4.98 2.69
N ALA A 72 -0.89 -5.80 1.64
CA ALA A 72 -2.04 -5.82 0.75
C ALA A 72 -3.31 -6.42 1.39
N ASP A 73 -3.15 -7.13 2.51
CA ASP A 73 -4.24 -7.81 3.21
C ASP A 73 -4.82 -6.99 4.38
N GLY A 74 -4.18 -5.86 4.72
CA GLY A 74 -4.54 -5.00 5.86
C GLY A 74 -3.74 -5.33 7.11
#